data_AF-A0A7L7L8W9-F1
#
_entry.id   AF-A0A7L7L8W9-F1
#
_cell.length_a   1.000
_cell.length_b   1.000
_cell.length_c   1.000
_cell.angle_alpha   90.00
_cell.angle_beta   90.00
_cell.angle_gamma   90.00
#
_symmetry.space_group_name_H-M   'P 1'
#
loop_
_entity.id
_entity.type
_entity.pdbx_description
1 polymer ?
#
loop_
_entity_poly.entity_id
_entity_poly.type
_entity_poly.pdbx_seq_one_letter_code
_entity_poly.pdbx_strand_id
1 'polypeptide(L)'
;MINTQPSQRTEPLGVHLSEEKLFQLLTGQVTPDEKQQLEAHLQQCALCTDALEGFARADSAATQATLLELNHLIKKRTTRRKTRTLLTDIKAWGVATAIVFLILISAAIVWNAVHSANTSSVTKPKASAQNLYARPVKGYSHLRKYLNLRANLPAGASRKGKVRLRFTVNPDSSLSNFTVVAGLEKATNLAAIELVKQGPTWQPANRQGQNKAQTVSVTILFK
;
A
#
# COMPACT_ATOMS: atom_id res chain seq x y z
N MET A 1 -50.26 -13.76 -0.83
CA MET A 1 -50.83 -12.40 -0.82
C MET A 1 -50.63 -11.81 -2.20
N ILE A 2 -51.75 -11.74 -2.89
CA ILE A 2 -52.08 -11.20 -4.22
C ILE A 2 -50.93 -10.56 -5.01
N ASN A 3 -50.50 -11.33 -6.00
CA ASN A 3 -49.90 -10.88 -7.24
C ASN A 3 -50.95 -10.10 -8.05
N THR A 4 -50.64 -8.87 -8.45
CA THR A 4 -51.39 -8.16 -9.50
C THR A 4 -50.40 -7.51 -10.44
N GLN A 5 -50.13 -8.26 -11.50
CA GLN A 5 -49.62 -7.81 -12.78
C GLN A 5 -50.32 -6.52 -13.24
N PRO A 6 -49.62 -5.54 -13.83
CA PRO A 6 -50.26 -4.33 -14.35
C PRO A 6 -51.11 -4.71 -15.57
N SER A 7 -52.42 -4.58 -15.41
CA SER A 7 -53.41 -4.74 -16.46
C SER A 7 -53.20 -3.67 -17.52
N GLN A 8 -52.68 -4.07 -18.69
CA GLN A 8 -52.81 -3.29 -19.91
C GLN A 8 -54.29 -3.27 -20.30
N ARG A 9 -54.90 -2.07 -20.30
CA ARG A 9 -56.18 -1.83 -20.98
C ARG A 9 -55.97 -0.67 -21.93
N THR A 10 -56.07 -0.98 -23.21
CA THR A 10 -55.86 -0.15 -24.39
C THR A 10 -57.07 0.74 -24.67
N GLU A 11 -56.86 2.04 -24.88
CA GLU A 11 -57.56 2.92 -25.86
C GLU A 11 -56.81 4.28 -25.98
N PRO A 12 -57.01 5.08 -27.05
CA PRO A 12 -55.93 5.64 -27.87
C PRO A 12 -55.17 6.79 -27.19
N LEU A 13 -53.85 6.80 -27.39
CA LEU A 13 -52.91 7.81 -26.89
C LEU A 13 -53.23 9.21 -27.43
N GLY A 14 -54.04 9.96 -26.69
CA GLY A 14 -53.81 11.39 -26.50
C GLY A 14 -52.72 11.56 -25.44
N VAL A 15 -51.64 12.25 -25.77
CA VAL A 15 -50.52 12.50 -24.83
C VAL A 15 -51.03 13.40 -23.70
N HIS A 16 -51.47 12.85 -22.57
CA HIS A 16 -51.82 13.63 -21.39
C HIS A 16 -50.56 14.20 -20.74
N LEU A 17 -50.66 15.38 -20.14
CA LEU A 17 -49.55 15.94 -19.35
C LEU A 17 -49.20 15.02 -18.17
N SER A 18 -47.91 14.88 -17.89
CA SER A 18 -47.44 14.23 -16.66
C SER A 18 -47.77 15.08 -15.44
N GLU A 19 -47.92 14.43 -14.29
CA GLU A 19 -48.15 15.09 -12.99
C GLU A 19 -47.10 16.17 -12.69
N GLU A 20 -45.83 15.88 -12.99
CA GLU A 20 -44.73 16.81 -12.82
C GLU A 20 -44.90 18.11 -13.65
N LYS A 21 -45.38 18.01 -14.90
CA LYS A 21 -45.60 19.17 -15.77
C LYS A 21 -46.78 20.03 -15.31
N LEU A 22 -47.85 19.40 -14.79
CA LEU A 22 -48.97 20.12 -14.19
C LEU A 22 -48.53 20.89 -12.93
N PHE A 23 -47.66 20.28 -12.12
CA PHE A 23 -47.11 20.94 -10.93
C PHE A 23 -46.17 22.10 -11.27
N GLN A 24 -45.32 21.96 -12.29
CA GLN A 24 -44.46 23.04 -12.77
C GLN A 24 -45.28 24.24 -13.29
N LEU A 25 -46.41 23.98 -13.96
CA LEU A 25 -47.34 25.04 -14.39
C LEU A 25 -47.97 25.77 -13.20
N LEU A 26 -48.42 25.05 -12.16
CA LEU A 26 -49.02 25.64 -10.96
C LEU A 26 -48.02 26.47 -10.14
N THR A 27 -46.78 26.01 -10.07
CA THR A 27 -45.70 26.67 -9.32
C THR A 27 -44.99 27.79 -10.09
N GLY A 28 -45.36 28.02 -11.36
CA GLY A 28 -44.79 29.07 -12.20
C GLY A 28 -43.36 28.78 -12.69
N GLN A 29 -42.93 27.51 -12.70
CA GLN A 29 -41.58 27.07 -13.06
C GLN A 29 -41.40 26.76 -14.56
N VAL A 30 -42.30 27.24 -15.42
CA VAL A 30 -42.29 27.00 -16.89
C VAL A 30 -41.92 28.25 -17.67
N THR A 31 -41.22 28.08 -18.80
CA THR A 31 -40.89 29.22 -19.69
C THR A 31 -42.15 29.76 -20.39
N PRO A 32 -42.15 31.02 -20.85
CA PRO A 32 -43.34 31.62 -21.49
C PRO A 32 -43.86 30.84 -22.69
N ASP A 33 -42.95 30.33 -23.52
CA ASP A 33 -43.27 29.57 -24.73
C ASP A 33 -43.87 28.19 -24.38
N GLU A 34 -43.32 27.52 -23.36
CA GLU A 34 -43.83 26.24 -22.87
C GLU A 34 -45.19 26.40 -22.18
N LYS A 35 -45.38 27.48 -21.42
CA LYS A 35 -46.64 27.78 -20.76
C LYS A 35 -47.79 27.87 -21.77
N GLN A 36 -47.58 28.57 -22.88
CA GLN A 36 -48.58 28.70 -23.93
C GLN A 36 -48.97 27.34 -24.55
N GLN A 37 -48.02 26.43 -24.72
CA GLN A 37 -48.29 25.08 -25.24
C GLN A 37 -49.06 24.21 -24.24
N LEU A 38 -48.73 24.31 -22.95
CA LEU A 38 -49.41 23.57 -21.88
C LEU A 38 -50.86 24.06 -21.70
N GLU A 39 -51.08 25.38 -21.73
CA GLU A 39 -52.42 25.97 -21.68
C GLU A 39 -53.27 25.60 -22.90
N ALA A 40 -52.67 25.58 -24.10
CA ALA A 40 -53.35 25.13 -25.31
C ALA A 40 -53.79 23.66 -25.21
N HIS A 41 -52.98 22.80 -24.58
CA HIS A 41 -53.36 21.41 -24.33
C HIS A 41 -54.49 21.29 -23.31
N LEU A 42 -54.45 22.06 -22.21
CA LEU A 42 -55.50 22.04 -21.19
C LEU A 42 -56.87 22.40 -21.77
N GLN A 43 -56.93 23.40 -22.65
CA GLN A 43 -58.17 23.79 -23.35
C GLN A 43 -58.79 22.64 -24.17
N GLN A 44 -57.97 21.70 -24.62
CA GLN A 44 -58.38 20.58 -25.47
C GLN A 44 -58.54 19.27 -24.69
N CYS A 45 -58.14 19.23 -23.42
CA CYS A 45 -58.14 18.02 -22.60
C CYS A 45 -58.91 18.22 -21.29
N ALA A 46 -60.13 17.69 -21.25
CA ALA A 46 -60.98 17.70 -20.06
C ALA A 46 -60.31 17.01 -18.86
N LEU A 47 -59.64 15.87 -19.07
CA LEU A 47 -58.98 15.12 -17.99
C LEU A 47 -57.85 15.90 -17.33
N CYS A 48 -57.01 16.58 -18.12
CA CYS A 48 -55.90 17.37 -17.57
C CYS A 48 -56.40 18.64 -16.87
N THR A 49 -57.51 19.21 -17.34
CA THR A 49 -58.16 20.35 -16.69
C THR A 49 -58.74 19.96 -15.34
N ASP A 50 -59.48 18.85 -15.27
CA ASP A 50 -60.03 18.32 -14.02
C ASP A 50 -58.91 17.95 -13.03
N ALA A 51 -57.83 17.33 -13.52
CA ALA A 51 -56.67 17.00 -12.69
C ALA A 51 -55.99 18.26 -12.14
N LEU A 52 -55.78 19.30 -12.97
CA LEU A 52 -55.18 20.56 -12.55
C LEU A 52 -56.04 21.27 -11.50
N GLU A 53 -57.36 21.25 -11.67
CA GLU A 53 -58.30 21.84 -10.72
C GLU A 53 -58.29 21.07 -9.38
N GLY A 54 -58.14 19.74 -9.42
CA GLY A 54 -57.91 18.91 -8.25
C GLY A 54 -56.62 19.24 -7.51
N PHE A 55 -55.51 19.42 -8.25
CA PHE A 55 -54.22 19.83 -7.68
C PHE A 55 -54.24 21.25 -7.11
N ALA A 56 -54.94 22.19 -7.76
CA ALA A 56 -55.10 23.55 -7.25
C ALA A 56 -55.90 23.60 -5.93
N ARG A 57 -56.80 22.63 -5.72
CA ARG A 57 -57.55 22.46 -4.46
C ARG A 57 -56.77 21.67 -3.40
N ALA A 58 -55.76 20.91 -3.80
CA ALA A 58 -54.87 20.22 -2.88
C ALA A 58 -53.91 21.24 -2.23
N ASP A 59 -54.38 21.87 -1.15
CA ASP A 59 -53.62 22.88 -0.40
C ASP A 59 -52.22 22.34 -0.03
N SER A 60 -51.19 23.00 -0.58
CA SER A 60 -49.79 22.69 -0.31
C SER A 60 -49.40 22.89 1.16
N ALA A 61 -50.17 23.69 1.92
CA ALA A 61 -49.96 23.87 3.35
C ALA A 61 -50.49 22.69 4.18
N ALA A 62 -51.67 22.14 3.81
CA ALA A 62 -52.25 20.99 4.47
C ALA A 62 -51.40 19.72 4.28
N THR A 63 -50.86 19.53 3.07
CA THR A 63 -50.00 18.38 2.71
C THR A 63 -48.64 18.43 3.42
N GLN A 64 -48.05 19.60 3.65
CA GLN A 64 -46.81 19.73 4.43
C GLN A 64 -47.00 19.31 5.90
N ALA A 65 -48.12 19.68 6.53
CA ALA A 65 -48.45 19.22 7.88
C ALA A 65 -48.64 17.69 7.93
N THR A 66 -49.30 17.11 6.91
CA THR A 66 -49.53 15.66 6.85
C THR A 66 -48.23 14.87 6.63
N LEU A 67 -47.30 15.39 5.81
CA LEU A 67 -46.00 14.75 5.58
C LEU A 67 -45.12 14.73 6.84
N LEU A 68 -45.16 15.81 7.62
CA LEU A 68 -44.46 15.87 8.91
C LEU A 68 -45.04 14.87 9.91
N GLU A 69 -46.36 14.74 9.96
CA GLU A 69 -47.03 13.76 10.81
C GLU A 69 -46.70 12.31 10.40
N LEU A 70 -46.72 12.01 9.10
CA LEU A 70 -46.39 10.68 8.58
C LEU A 70 -44.95 10.28 8.90
N ASN A 71 -43.99 11.17 8.67
CA ASN A 71 -42.59 10.92 9.03
C ASN A 71 -42.41 10.69 10.53
N HIS A 72 -43.13 11.44 11.36
CA HIS A 72 -43.13 11.25 12.80
C HIS A 72 -43.73 9.89 13.22
N LEU A 73 -44.83 9.46 12.60
CA LEU A 73 -45.45 8.16 12.86
C LEU A 73 -44.60 6.98 12.39
N ILE A 74 -43.91 7.11 11.25
CA ILE A 74 -42.94 6.12 10.76
C ILE A 74 -41.81 5.98 11.78
N LYS A 75 -41.21 7.09 12.21
CA LYS A 75 -40.12 7.09 13.21
C LYS A 75 -40.55 6.49 14.56
N LYS A 76 -41.80 6.71 14.96
CA LYS A 76 -42.38 6.14 16.19
C LYS A 76 -42.62 4.63 16.07
N ARG A 77 -42.95 4.11 14.89
CA ARG A 77 -43.15 2.68 14.66
C ARG A 77 -41.83 1.93 14.46
N THR A 78 -40.83 2.55 13.83
CA THR A 78 -39.53 1.90 13.58
C THR A 78 -38.69 1.73 14.84
N THR A 79 -38.91 2.54 15.88
CA THR A 79 -38.14 2.49 17.13
C THR A 79 -38.71 1.54 18.21
N ARG A 80 -39.91 0.98 18.03
CA ARG A 80 -40.59 0.14 19.05
C ARG A 80 -40.53 -1.37 18.83
N ARG A 81 -39.56 -1.86 18.04
CA ARG A 81 -39.31 -3.31 17.84
C ARG A 81 -37.87 -3.68 18.18
N LYS A 82 -37.40 -3.33 19.37
CA LYS A 82 -36.09 -3.79 19.86
C LYS A 82 -36.01 -3.86 21.38
N THR A 83 -36.76 -4.77 22.00
CA THR A 83 -36.58 -5.11 23.42
C THR A 83 -37.05 -6.54 23.72
N ARG A 84 -36.21 -7.55 23.40
CA ARG A 84 -36.12 -8.88 24.08
C ARG A 84 -35.26 -9.90 23.31
N THR A 85 -33.97 -9.65 23.07
CA THR A 85 -33.02 -10.70 22.61
C THR A 85 -31.56 -10.32 22.91
N LEU A 86 -31.20 -10.00 24.17
CA LEU A 86 -29.79 -9.71 24.51
C LEU A 86 -29.04 -10.86 25.21
N LEU A 87 -29.71 -11.94 25.60
CA LEU A 87 -29.09 -13.05 26.33
C LEU A 87 -29.03 -14.38 25.55
N THR A 88 -29.61 -14.45 24.34
CA THR A 88 -29.63 -15.69 23.53
C THR A 88 -28.70 -15.66 22.31
N ASP A 89 -28.12 -14.51 21.96
CA ASP A 89 -27.37 -14.33 20.69
C ASP A 89 -25.85 -14.53 20.82
N ILE A 90 -25.33 -14.78 22.03
CA ILE A 90 -23.89 -14.99 22.27
C ILE A 90 -23.37 -16.23 21.51
N LYS A 91 -24.21 -17.25 21.30
CA LYS A 91 -23.84 -18.47 20.55
C LYS A 91 -23.88 -18.32 19.03
N ALA A 92 -24.63 -17.34 18.50
CA ALA A 92 -24.74 -17.10 17.06
C ALA A 92 -23.70 -16.09 16.55
N TRP A 93 -23.17 -15.21 17.41
CA TRP A 93 -22.20 -14.18 17.01
C TRP A 93 -20.75 -14.66 16.90
N GLY A 94 -20.41 -15.85 17.42
CA GLY A 94 -19.02 -16.36 17.36
C GLY A 94 -18.47 -16.53 15.93
N VAL A 95 -19.34 -16.84 14.96
CA VAL A 95 -18.93 -16.99 13.55
C VAL A 95 -18.83 -15.64 12.85
N ALA A 96 -19.79 -14.75 13.12
CA ALA A 96 -19.81 -13.42 12.52
C ALA A 96 -18.62 -12.55 13.00
N THR A 97 -18.22 -12.67 14.26
CA THR A 97 -17.04 -11.97 14.78
C THR A 97 -15.76 -12.50 14.15
N ALA A 98 -15.62 -13.81 13.96
CA ALA A 98 -14.45 -14.40 13.30
C ALA A 98 -14.29 -13.89 11.85
N ILE A 99 -15.38 -13.80 11.08
CA ILE A 99 -15.35 -13.27 9.72
C ILE A 99 -14.98 -11.78 9.72
N VAL A 100 -15.56 -10.98 10.63
CA VAL A 100 -15.21 -9.55 10.75
C VAL A 100 -13.74 -9.37 11.15
N PHE A 101 -13.22 -10.16 12.09
CA PHE A 101 -11.80 -10.12 12.45
C PHE A 101 -10.90 -10.54 11.28
N LEU A 102 -11.27 -11.58 10.52
CA LEU A 102 -10.50 -11.97 9.32
C LEU A 102 -10.51 -10.88 8.24
N ILE A 103 -11.66 -10.21 8.03
CA ILE A 103 -11.77 -9.09 7.11
C ILE A 103 -10.90 -7.91 7.61
N LEU A 104 -10.94 -7.57 8.89
CA LEU A 104 -10.13 -6.49 9.47
C LEU A 104 -8.63 -6.80 9.42
N ILE A 105 -8.22 -8.03 9.70
CA ILE A 105 -6.82 -8.47 9.60
C ILE A 105 -6.37 -8.45 8.14
N SER A 106 -7.19 -8.93 7.20
CA SER A 106 -6.89 -8.87 5.77
C SER A 106 -6.77 -7.42 5.27
N ALA A 107 -7.65 -6.53 5.73
CA ALA A 107 -7.61 -5.11 5.43
C ALA A 107 -6.37 -4.44 6.02
N ALA A 108 -5.95 -4.81 7.24
CA ALA A 108 -4.71 -4.33 7.85
C ALA A 108 -3.45 -4.81 7.09
N ILE A 109 -3.46 -6.05 6.60
CA ILE A 109 -2.38 -6.59 5.76
C ILE A 109 -2.32 -5.84 4.42
N VAL A 110 -3.46 -5.64 3.75
CA VAL A 110 -3.55 -4.86 2.51
C VAL A 110 -3.17 -3.40 2.76
N TRP A 111 -3.61 -2.79 3.86
CA TRP A 111 -3.26 -1.42 4.24
C TRP A 111 -1.75 -1.28 4.49
N ASN A 112 -1.14 -2.24 5.19
CA ASN A 112 0.30 -2.27 5.42
C ASN A 112 1.07 -2.51 4.11
N ALA A 113 0.59 -3.39 3.23
CA ALA A 113 1.18 -3.64 1.93
C ALA A 113 1.05 -2.42 0.99
N VAL A 114 -0.08 -1.73 1.00
CA VAL A 114 -0.34 -0.51 0.22
C VAL A 114 0.44 0.69 0.79
N HIS A 115 0.51 0.85 2.10
CA HIS A 115 1.41 1.85 2.71
C HIS A 115 2.88 1.52 2.49
N SER A 116 3.24 0.23 2.45
CA SER A 116 4.59 -0.22 2.05
C SER A 116 4.83 -0.06 0.54
N ALA A 117 3.79 -0.02 -0.28
CA ALA A 117 3.85 0.22 -1.73
C ALA A 117 3.93 1.70 -2.09
N ASN A 118 3.77 2.60 -1.12
CA ASN A 118 3.98 4.04 -1.30
C ASN A 118 5.46 4.46 -1.12
N THR A 119 6.41 3.51 -1.08
CA THR A 119 7.75 3.84 -1.55
C THR A 119 7.67 4.01 -3.05
N SER A 120 7.33 5.24 -3.45
CA SER A 120 7.51 5.71 -4.81
C SER A 120 8.90 5.27 -5.26
N SER A 121 8.93 4.34 -6.21
CA SER A 121 10.05 4.12 -7.10
C SER A 121 10.22 5.39 -7.93
N VAL A 122 10.71 6.45 -7.29
CA VAL A 122 11.53 7.43 -7.99
C VAL A 122 12.77 6.65 -8.35
N THR A 123 12.78 6.08 -9.54
CA THR A 123 13.98 5.70 -10.28
C THR A 123 14.74 7.00 -10.55
N LYS A 124 15.34 7.59 -9.51
CA LYS A 124 16.56 8.36 -9.70
C LYS A 124 17.52 7.36 -10.32
N PRO A 125 18.27 7.70 -11.38
CA PRO A 125 19.56 7.09 -11.57
C PRO A 125 20.43 7.56 -10.39
N LYS A 126 20.19 7.01 -9.20
CA LYS A 126 21.17 7.03 -8.14
C LYS A 126 22.13 5.91 -8.56
N ALA A 127 23.02 6.26 -9.49
CA ALA A 127 24.41 5.90 -9.31
C ALA A 127 24.82 6.44 -7.94
N SER A 128 24.37 5.75 -6.88
CA SER A 128 24.92 5.88 -5.57
C SER A 128 26.32 5.35 -5.79
N ALA A 129 27.24 6.27 -5.97
CA ALA A 129 28.63 6.11 -5.65
C ALA A 129 28.76 5.53 -4.24
N GLN A 130 28.42 4.26 -4.05
CA GLN A 130 28.64 3.57 -2.80
C GLN A 130 30.14 3.45 -2.69
N ASN A 131 30.67 4.10 -1.68
CA ASN A 131 32.06 3.96 -1.31
C ASN A 131 32.26 2.53 -0.77
N LEU A 132 32.62 1.60 -1.66
CA LEU A 132 32.98 0.24 -1.30
C LEU A 132 34.42 0.22 -0.80
N TYR A 133 34.64 -0.53 0.27
CA TYR A 133 35.98 -0.79 0.79
C TYR A 133 36.57 -2.04 0.14
N ALA A 134 37.90 -2.08 0.07
CA ALA A 134 38.64 -3.24 -0.38
C ALA A 134 38.32 -4.45 0.51
N ARG A 135 38.06 -5.60 -0.13
CA ARG A 135 37.62 -6.83 0.55
C ARG A 135 38.03 -8.06 -0.23
N PRO A 136 38.22 -9.23 0.40
CA PRO A 136 38.42 -10.47 -0.34
C PRO A 136 37.19 -10.80 -1.20
N VAL A 137 37.39 -11.28 -2.43
CA VAL A 137 36.30 -11.59 -3.37
C VAL A 137 35.31 -12.58 -2.78
N LYS A 138 35.80 -13.62 -2.10
CA LYS A 138 34.99 -14.64 -1.41
C LYS A 138 34.58 -14.25 0.02
N GLY A 139 34.84 -13.00 0.41
CA GLY A 139 34.56 -12.47 1.75
C GLY A 139 35.57 -12.86 2.83
N TYR A 140 35.48 -12.16 3.97
CA TYR A 140 36.43 -12.31 5.08
C TYR A 140 36.36 -13.66 5.79
N SER A 141 35.20 -14.33 5.78
CA SER A 141 35.06 -15.67 6.37
C SER A 141 35.94 -16.69 5.64
N HIS A 142 35.92 -16.68 4.30
CA HIS A 142 36.76 -17.56 3.49
C HIS A 142 38.25 -17.25 3.68
N LEU A 143 38.63 -15.97 3.69
CA LEU A 143 40.00 -15.55 3.99
C LEU A 143 40.43 -16.11 5.35
N ARG A 144 39.64 -15.89 6.42
CA ARG A 144 39.98 -16.37 7.77
C ARG A 144 40.16 -17.89 7.81
N LYS A 145 39.28 -18.65 7.15
CA LYS A 145 39.39 -20.11 7.05
C LYS A 145 40.69 -20.51 6.35
N TYR A 146 41.00 -19.89 5.21
CA TYR A 146 42.26 -20.12 4.49
C TYR A 146 43.49 -19.83 5.35
N LEU A 147 43.54 -18.66 6.01
CA LEU A 147 44.64 -18.28 6.89
C LEU A 147 44.81 -19.28 8.03
N ASN A 148 43.72 -19.67 8.71
CA ASN A 148 43.76 -20.61 9.82
C ASN A 148 44.22 -22.03 9.43
N LEU A 149 43.96 -22.46 8.19
CA LEU A 149 44.35 -23.77 7.69
C LEU A 149 45.81 -23.80 7.20
N ARG A 150 46.35 -22.66 6.76
CA ARG A 150 47.68 -22.57 6.14
C ARG A 150 48.74 -21.94 7.05
N ALA A 151 48.36 -21.23 8.10
CA ALA A 151 49.28 -20.52 8.99
C ALA A 151 49.96 -21.47 9.99
N ASN A 152 50.91 -22.25 9.48
CA ASN A 152 51.78 -23.12 10.27
C ASN A 152 53.09 -22.39 10.60
N LEU A 153 53.66 -22.72 11.77
CA LEU A 153 54.94 -22.17 12.18
C LEU A 153 56.06 -22.60 11.21
N PRO A 154 56.82 -21.64 10.62
CA PRO A 154 57.89 -21.99 9.68
C PRO A 154 59.11 -22.60 10.38
N ALA A 155 59.95 -23.30 9.62
CA ALA A 155 61.21 -23.84 10.13
C ALA A 155 62.10 -22.71 10.68
N GLY A 156 62.57 -22.88 11.92
CA GLY A 156 63.38 -21.88 12.63
C GLY A 156 62.58 -20.83 13.42
N ALA A 157 61.25 -20.94 13.46
CA ALA A 157 60.42 -20.14 14.37
C ALA A 157 60.00 -20.95 15.60
N SER A 158 60.04 -20.32 16.77
CA SER A 158 59.78 -20.98 18.06
C SER A 158 58.50 -20.47 18.75
N ARG A 159 58.09 -19.24 18.45
CA ARG A 159 56.96 -18.58 19.14
C ARG A 159 55.69 -18.60 18.30
N LYS A 160 54.64 -19.21 18.85
CA LYS A 160 53.26 -19.10 18.36
C LYS A 160 52.69 -17.73 18.70
N GLY A 161 51.74 -17.26 17.90
CA GLY A 161 51.09 -15.98 18.18
C GLY A 161 50.51 -15.30 16.95
N LYS A 162 50.23 -14.00 17.09
CA LYS A 162 49.57 -13.20 16.06
C LYS A 162 50.57 -12.32 15.32
N VAL A 163 50.54 -12.36 14.00
CA VAL A 163 51.23 -11.40 13.12
C VAL A 163 50.17 -10.51 12.47
N ARG A 164 50.30 -9.20 12.66
CA ARG A 164 49.44 -8.19 12.02
C ARG A 164 50.19 -7.54 10.87
N LEU A 165 49.64 -7.68 9.68
CA LEU A 165 50.15 -7.08 8.46
C LEU A 165 49.25 -5.94 8.01
N ARG A 166 49.86 -4.96 7.36
CA ARG A 166 49.21 -3.89 6.60
C ARG A 166 49.70 -3.97 5.16
N PHE A 167 48.81 -3.82 4.19
CA PHE A 167 49.16 -3.82 2.77
C PHE A 167 48.14 -3.01 1.98
N THR A 168 48.50 -2.62 0.76
CA THR A 168 47.63 -1.89 -0.16
C THR A 168 47.01 -2.85 -1.18
N VAL A 169 45.69 -2.77 -1.34
CA VAL A 169 44.95 -3.37 -2.45
C VAL A 169 44.85 -2.33 -3.54
N ASN A 170 45.49 -2.58 -4.69
CA ASN A 170 45.53 -1.65 -5.82
C ASN A 170 44.27 -1.77 -6.70
N PRO A 171 43.99 -0.77 -7.56
CA PRO A 171 42.81 -0.77 -8.44
C PRO A 171 42.69 -1.96 -9.40
N ASP A 172 43.82 -2.59 -9.73
CA ASP A 172 43.96 -3.80 -10.55
C ASP A 172 43.80 -5.10 -9.76
N SER A 173 43.42 -5.02 -8.47
CA SER A 173 43.32 -6.14 -7.53
C SER A 173 44.66 -6.73 -7.07
N SER A 174 45.80 -6.16 -7.48
CA SER A 174 47.12 -6.57 -6.99
C SER A 174 47.36 -6.09 -5.55
N LEU A 175 48.27 -6.76 -4.85
CA LEU A 175 48.65 -6.43 -3.48
C LEU A 175 50.08 -5.87 -3.44
N SER A 176 50.27 -4.73 -2.79
CA SER A 176 51.57 -4.08 -2.65
C SER A 176 51.76 -3.50 -1.24
N ASN A 177 52.93 -2.89 -0.97
CA ASN A 177 53.22 -2.15 0.27
C ASN A 177 52.99 -2.96 1.55
N PHE A 178 53.44 -4.21 1.58
CA PHE A 178 53.35 -5.05 2.77
C PHE A 178 54.24 -4.50 3.89
N THR A 179 53.65 -4.27 5.05
CA THR A 179 54.32 -3.81 6.27
C THR A 179 53.86 -4.65 7.45
N VAL A 180 54.81 -5.08 8.27
CA VAL A 180 54.54 -5.81 9.51
C VAL A 180 54.29 -4.78 10.61
N VAL A 181 53.04 -4.66 11.06
CA VAL A 181 52.64 -3.72 12.11
C VAL A 181 52.89 -4.30 13.50
N ALA A 182 52.65 -5.60 13.66
CA ALA A 182 53.01 -6.34 14.86
C ALA A 182 53.48 -7.73 14.41
N GLY A 183 54.70 -8.10 14.79
CA GLY A 183 55.36 -9.31 14.32
C GLY A 183 55.89 -10.17 15.46
N LEU A 184 56.34 -11.36 15.11
CA LEU A 184 56.99 -12.29 16.04
C LEU A 184 58.48 -12.39 15.69
N GLU A 185 58.83 -13.30 14.79
CA GLU A 185 60.19 -13.56 14.32
C GLU A 185 60.26 -13.29 12.82
N LYS A 186 61.47 -13.01 12.30
CA LYS A 186 61.69 -12.68 10.89
C LYS A 186 61.09 -13.76 9.96
N ALA A 187 61.31 -15.04 10.28
CA ALA A 187 60.77 -16.17 9.53
C ALA A 187 59.23 -16.16 9.51
N THR A 188 58.58 -16.01 10.67
CA THR A 188 57.11 -15.98 10.79
C THR A 188 56.50 -14.77 10.09
N ASN A 189 57.16 -13.62 10.17
CA ASN A 189 56.71 -12.39 9.50
C ASN A 189 56.78 -12.52 7.97
N LEU A 190 57.86 -13.10 7.44
CA LEU A 190 57.99 -13.38 6.00
C LEU A 190 56.95 -14.41 5.55
N ALA A 191 56.77 -15.49 6.30
CA ALA A 191 55.73 -16.48 6.02
C ALA A 191 54.33 -15.86 6.00
N ALA A 192 54.04 -14.93 6.91
CA ALA A 192 52.77 -14.22 6.95
C ALA A 192 52.53 -13.39 5.67
N ILE A 193 53.55 -12.71 5.17
CA ILE A 193 53.47 -11.92 3.93
C ILE A 193 53.18 -12.84 2.74
N GLU A 194 53.95 -13.93 2.61
CA GLU A 194 53.78 -14.90 1.51
C GLU A 194 52.38 -15.54 1.53
N LEU A 195 51.87 -15.85 2.72
CA LEU A 195 50.57 -16.47 2.87
C LEU A 195 49.42 -15.57 2.42
N VAL A 196 49.54 -14.24 2.62
CA VAL A 196 48.57 -13.26 2.10
C VAL A 196 48.70 -13.10 0.58
N LYS A 197 49.93 -13.08 0.04
CA LYS A 197 50.17 -13.01 -1.42
C LYS A 197 49.59 -14.21 -2.16
N GLN A 198 49.71 -15.41 -1.59
CA GLN A 198 49.16 -16.65 -2.14
C GLN A 198 47.66 -16.86 -1.81
N GLY A 199 47.07 -15.91 -1.07
CA GLY A 199 45.72 -15.99 -0.56
C GLY A 199 44.63 -15.73 -1.61
N PRO A 200 43.37 -15.59 -1.17
CA PRO A 200 42.26 -15.31 -2.07
C PRO A 200 42.40 -13.93 -2.72
N THR A 201 41.89 -13.82 -3.94
CA THR A 201 41.83 -12.55 -4.70
C THR A 201 41.09 -11.47 -3.92
N TRP A 202 41.53 -10.23 -4.09
CA TRP A 202 40.93 -9.04 -3.47
C TRP A 202 40.14 -8.24 -4.48
N GLN A 203 39.04 -7.65 -4.02
CA GLN A 203 38.32 -6.61 -4.72
C GLN A 203 38.84 -5.26 -4.20
N PRO A 204 39.20 -4.31 -5.08
CA PRO A 204 39.64 -2.98 -4.68
C PRO A 204 38.50 -2.17 -4.05
N ALA A 205 38.87 -1.08 -3.39
CA ALA A 205 37.88 -0.09 -2.97
C ALA A 205 37.27 0.56 -4.21
N ASN A 206 35.96 0.78 -4.20
CA ASN A 206 35.29 1.54 -5.25
C ASN A 206 34.79 2.85 -4.65
N ARG A 207 35.23 3.97 -5.19
CA ARG A 207 34.78 5.32 -4.78
C ARG A 207 34.20 5.97 -6.01
N GLN A 208 32.90 6.26 -5.98
CA GLN A 208 32.22 6.90 -7.12
C GLN A 208 32.41 6.17 -8.46
N GLY A 209 32.34 4.83 -8.45
CA GLY A 209 32.50 4.01 -9.66
C GLY A 209 33.95 3.75 -10.06
N GLN A 210 34.92 4.45 -9.45
CA GLN A 210 36.34 4.28 -9.74
C GLN A 210 37.01 3.36 -8.71
N ASN A 211 37.77 2.38 -9.19
CA ASN A 211 38.63 1.59 -8.32
C ASN A 211 39.75 2.48 -7.76
N LYS A 212 39.91 2.49 -6.44
CA LYS A 212 40.95 3.23 -5.73
C LYS A 212 41.77 2.29 -4.88
N ALA A 213 43.06 2.60 -4.78
CA ALA A 213 43.95 1.90 -3.88
C ALA A 213 43.47 2.10 -2.43
N GLN A 214 43.46 1.02 -1.65
CA GLN A 214 43.13 1.11 -0.23
C GLN A 214 44.06 0.23 0.59
N THR A 215 44.55 0.81 1.69
CA THR A 215 45.32 0.08 2.69
C THR A 215 44.41 -0.69 3.64
N VAL A 216 44.68 -1.99 3.80
CA VAL A 216 43.94 -2.94 4.64
C VAL A 216 44.89 -3.55 5.66
N SER A 217 44.37 -3.96 6.82
CA SER A 217 45.12 -4.69 7.85
C SER A 217 44.52 -6.06 8.10
N VAL A 218 45.36 -7.09 8.14
CA VAL A 218 44.97 -8.49 8.41
C VAL A 218 45.80 -9.02 9.55
N THR A 219 45.17 -9.76 10.46
CA THR A 219 45.85 -10.46 11.56
C THR A 219 45.80 -11.96 11.31
N ILE A 220 46.96 -12.60 11.35
CA ILE A 220 47.16 -14.03 11.09
C ILE A 220 47.63 -14.67 12.40
N LEU A 221 47.01 -15.78 12.79
CA LEU A 221 47.37 -16.54 13.97
C LEU A 221 48.20 -17.76 13.56
N PHE A 222 49.47 -17.79 13.96
CA PHE A 222 50.37 -18.92 13.78
C PHE A 222 50.25 -19.87 14.96
N LYS A 223 50.07 -21.16 14.65
CA LYS A 223 49.87 -22.25 15.61
C LYS A 223 51.04 -23.22 15.63
#